data_AF-A0A0R1QX46-F1
#
_entry.id   AF-A0A0R1QX46-F1
#
_cell.length_a   1.000
_cell.length_b   1.000
_cell.length_c   1.000
_cell.angle_alpha   90.00
_cell.angle_beta   90.00
_cell.angle_gamma   90.00
#
_symmetry.space_group_name_H-M   'P 1'
#
loop_
_entity.id
_entity.type
_entity.pdbx_description
1 polymer ?
#
loop_
_entity_poly.entity_id
_entity_poly.type
_entity_poly.pdbx_seq_one_letter_code
_entity_poly.pdbx_strand_id
1 'polypeptide(L)'
;MQIRAFDDYRLYKQKLSAGQVSLWYTLMSINNKAGWSTWFTAANATLESLSGLSRSGIVKNRNVLKQLNLIDFSSNGRKATSYRVCVLYTSDSAQGSIQRSVQDSTQRSTQTSVQGSSALIKQNETKQNETDDDDAGITRANVIDKWTELWGFPNAIAMPEINEWLDALPADVVDFAITIAGEHQVKAAGSLKYMRAVIEGWQKRDISTLDQAKKAAEDHDRRMKSEHSGRKPTPAKETLPTWAQDTPEKPVSDGKLSPEQQAALDARIKKFKARRPEKEGAEA
;
A
#
# COMPACT_ATOMS: atom_id res chain seq x y z
N MET A 1 8.52 5.24 7.07
CA MET A 1 8.40 4.34 5.91
C MET A 1 7.78 2.98 6.28
N GLN A 2 8.24 2.30 7.32
CA GLN A 2 7.73 0.98 7.76
C GLN A 2 6.20 0.87 8.00
N ILE A 3 5.55 1.88 8.60
CA ILE A 3 4.10 1.86 8.85
C ILE A 3 3.32 1.81 7.53
N ARG A 4 3.70 2.67 6.56
CA ARG A 4 3.07 2.71 5.23
C ARG A 4 3.22 1.37 4.50
N ALA A 5 4.43 0.78 4.53
CA ALA A 5 4.70 -0.52 3.94
C ALA A 5 3.85 -1.65 4.56
N PHE A 6 3.57 -1.58 5.87
CA PHE A 6 2.70 -2.55 6.54
C PHE A 6 1.22 -2.38 6.16
N ASP A 7 0.74 -1.15 6.02
CA ASP A 7 -0.64 -0.91 5.55
C ASP A 7 -0.82 -1.36 4.09
N ASP A 8 0.16 -1.13 3.22
CA ASP A 8 0.16 -1.66 1.85
C ASP A 8 0.19 -3.20 1.84
N TYR A 9 1.01 -3.83 2.69
CA TYR A 9 1.02 -5.29 2.85
C TYR A 9 -0.36 -5.83 3.26
N ARG A 10 -1.05 -5.16 4.18
CA ARG A 10 -2.38 -5.56 4.64
C ARG A 10 -3.45 -5.38 3.56
N LEU A 11 -3.33 -4.35 2.74
CA LEU A 11 -4.30 -4.03 1.69
C LEU A 11 -4.16 -4.96 0.47
N TYR A 12 -2.93 -5.25 0.06
CA TYR A 12 -2.67 -5.90 -1.23
C TYR A 12 -2.18 -7.35 -1.14
N LYS A 13 -1.54 -7.76 -0.02
CA LYS A 13 -0.89 -9.07 0.05
C LYS A 13 -1.65 -10.07 0.92
N GLN A 14 -2.01 -9.68 2.15
CA GLN A 14 -2.59 -10.61 3.12
C GLN A 14 -3.57 -9.92 4.06
N LYS A 15 -4.75 -10.52 4.25
CA LYS A 15 -5.71 -10.07 5.28
C LYS A 15 -5.25 -10.53 6.65
N LEU A 16 -4.82 -9.57 7.47
CA LEU A 16 -4.46 -9.81 8.87
C LEU A 16 -5.68 -9.65 9.78
N SER A 17 -5.77 -10.47 10.83
CA SER A 17 -6.79 -10.31 11.87
C SER A 17 -6.53 -9.05 12.71
N ALA A 18 -7.58 -8.53 13.36
CA ALA A 18 -7.46 -7.36 14.24
C ALA A 18 -6.40 -7.56 15.34
N GLY A 19 -6.28 -8.78 15.88
CA GLY A 19 -5.26 -9.09 16.88
C GLY A 19 -3.84 -9.08 16.32
N GLN A 20 -3.62 -9.55 15.10
CA GLN A 20 -2.31 -9.52 14.43
C GLN A 20 -1.87 -8.07 14.17
N VAL A 21 -2.79 -7.25 13.68
CA VAL A 21 -2.57 -5.83 13.42
C VAL A 21 -2.23 -5.08 14.72
N SER A 22 -3.03 -5.28 15.78
CA SER A 22 -2.81 -4.65 17.08
C SER A 22 -1.45 -5.01 17.68
N LEU A 23 -1.08 -6.30 17.65
CA LEU A 23 0.20 -6.76 18.17
C LEU A 23 1.39 -6.20 17.38
N TRP A 24 1.29 -6.16 16.04
CA TRP A 24 2.35 -5.60 15.21
C TRP A 24 2.55 -4.10 15.47
N TYR A 25 1.47 -3.31 15.54
CA TYR A 25 1.54 -1.87 15.84
C TYR A 25 2.09 -1.60 17.25
N THR A 26 1.75 -2.45 18.22
CA THR A 26 2.30 -2.37 19.57
C THR A 26 3.81 -2.60 19.57
N LEU A 27 4.29 -3.67 18.92
CA LEU A 27 5.71 -3.96 18.79
C LEU A 27 6.46 -2.85 18.05
N MET A 28 5.85 -2.29 17.02
CA MET A 28 6.37 -1.16 16.26
C MET A 28 6.53 0.10 17.12
N SER A 29 5.52 0.43 17.93
CA SER A 29 5.55 1.55 18.87
C SER A 29 6.63 1.38 19.95
N ILE A 30 6.78 0.16 20.49
CA ILE A 30 7.84 -0.17 21.45
C ILE A 30 9.21 -0.02 20.80
N ASN A 31 9.40 -0.50 19.57
CA ASN A 31 10.68 -0.37 18.87
C ASN A 31 11.04 1.11 18.59
N ASN A 32 10.05 1.93 18.24
CA ASN A 32 10.23 3.37 18.08
C ASN A 32 10.70 4.03 19.39
N LYS A 33 10.13 3.62 20.54
CA LYS A 33 10.60 4.08 21.87
C LYS A 33 12.00 3.56 22.22
N ALA A 34 12.38 2.39 21.71
CA ALA A 34 13.70 1.78 21.89
C ALA A 34 14.76 2.28 20.88
N GLY A 35 14.49 3.39 20.17
CA GLY A 35 15.45 4.00 19.25
C GLY A 35 15.73 3.16 18.00
N TRP A 36 14.75 2.36 17.54
CA TRP A 36 14.88 1.54 16.32
C TRP A 36 15.96 0.46 16.39
N SER A 37 16.10 -0.16 17.57
CA SER A 37 17.04 -1.27 17.77
C SER A 37 16.68 -2.49 16.90
N THR A 38 17.71 -3.21 16.43
CA THR A 38 17.51 -4.45 15.64
C THR A 38 16.84 -5.55 16.46
N TRP A 39 17.16 -5.61 17.74
CA TRP A 39 16.50 -6.45 18.73
C TRP A 39 16.09 -5.59 19.92
N PHE A 40 14.85 -5.73 20.35
CA PHE A 40 14.34 -5.06 21.55
C PHE A 40 13.55 -6.05 22.41
N THR A 41 13.48 -5.78 23.70
CA THR A 41 12.75 -6.64 24.64
C THR A 41 11.39 -6.05 24.97
N ALA A 42 10.35 -6.89 25.00
CA ALA A 42 9.02 -6.50 25.47
C ALA A 42 8.50 -7.51 26.50
N ALA A 43 8.00 -7.00 27.63
CA ALA A 43 7.36 -7.83 28.64
C ALA A 43 5.93 -8.18 28.21
N ASN A 44 5.47 -9.40 28.53
CA ASN A 44 4.12 -9.84 28.18
C ASN A 44 3.05 -8.92 28.77
N ALA A 45 3.19 -8.50 30.03
CA ALA A 45 2.25 -7.58 30.67
C ALA A 45 2.10 -6.26 29.89
N THR A 46 3.19 -5.72 29.35
CA THR A 46 3.18 -4.52 28.51
C THR A 46 2.47 -4.78 27.19
N LEU A 47 2.73 -5.93 26.55
CA LEU A 47 2.06 -6.31 25.30
C LEU A 47 0.56 -6.52 25.51
N GLU A 48 0.15 -7.15 26.63
CA GLU A 48 -1.25 -7.36 26.98
C GLU A 48 -1.97 -6.01 27.15
N SER A 49 -1.36 -5.09 27.91
CA SER A 49 -1.91 -3.75 28.15
C SER A 49 -2.02 -2.90 26.88
N LEU A 50 -1.03 -2.94 25.99
CA LEU A 50 -1.00 -2.08 24.79
C LEU A 50 -1.78 -2.67 23.62
N SER A 51 -1.75 -4.00 23.43
CA SER A 51 -2.41 -4.64 22.29
C SER A 51 -3.87 -5.05 22.58
N GLY A 52 -4.26 -5.06 23.87
CA GLY A 52 -5.58 -5.55 24.30
C GLY A 52 -5.75 -7.06 24.15
N LEU A 53 -4.67 -7.80 23.86
CA LEU A 53 -4.71 -9.25 23.70
C LEU A 53 -4.42 -9.95 25.02
N SER A 54 -5.07 -11.10 25.22
CA SER A 54 -4.68 -12.02 26.28
C SER A 54 -3.29 -12.61 26.01
N ARG A 55 -2.61 -13.07 27.06
CA ARG A 55 -1.32 -13.77 26.95
C ARG A 55 -1.34 -14.92 25.92
N SER A 56 -2.40 -15.73 25.88
CA SER A 56 -2.55 -16.81 24.89
C SER A 56 -2.80 -16.27 23.47
N GLY A 57 -3.53 -15.16 23.35
CA GLY A 57 -3.71 -14.42 22.11
C GLY A 57 -2.38 -13.91 21.55
N ILE A 58 -1.51 -13.35 22.38
CA ILE A 58 -0.18 -12.89 21.96
C ILE A 58 0.65 -14.06 21.43
N VAL A 59 0.63 -15.21 22.09
CA VAL A 59 1.38 -16.40 21.67
C VAL A 59 0.91 -16.91 20.30
N LYS A 60 -0.41 -16.93 20.05
CA LYS A 60 -0.94 -17.31 18.74
C LYS A 60 -0.57 -16.30 17.66
N ASN A 61 -0.82 -15.01 17.91
CA ASN A 61 -0.61 -13.95 16.92
C ASN A 61 0.88 -13.76 16.59
N ARG A 62 1.80 -13.85 17.57
CA ARG A 62 3.24 -13.75 17.28
C ARG A 62 3.75 -14.87 16.37
N ASN A 63 3.21 -16.09 16.50
CA ASN A 63 3.59 -17.22 15.65
C ASN A 63 3.15 -16.98 14.21
N VAL A 64 1.92 -16.49 14.01
CA VAL A 64 1.42 -16.14 12.66
C VAL A 64 2.22 -14.98 12.07
N LEU A 65 2.48 -13.92 12.83
CA LEU A 65 3.30 -12.80 12.36
C LEU A 65 4.74 -13.23 12.00
N LYS A 66 5.30 -14.22 12.71
CA LYS A 66 6.59 -14.82 12.38
C LYS A 66 6.54 -15.65 11.09
N GLN A 67 5.50 -16.45 10.89
CA GLN A 67 5.30 -17.21 9.63
C GLN A 67 5.14 -16.28 8.42
N LEU A 68 4.54 -15.11 8.61
CA LEU A 68 4.39 -14.08 7.59
C LEU A 68 5.65 -13.22 7.41
N ASN A 69 6.76 -13.53 8.09
CA ASN A 69 8.00 -12.77 8.08
C ASN A 69 7.83 -11.27 8.44
N LEU A 70 6.82 -10.94 9.25
CA LEU A 70 6.56 -9.57 9.71
C LEU A 70 7.35 -9.22 10.97
N ILE A 71 7.61 -10.23 11.81
CA ILE A 71 8.43 -10.12 13.01
C ILE A 71 9.26 -11.40 13.18
N ASP A 72 10.30 -11.30 14.00
CA ASP A 72 10.99 -12.43 14.59
C ASP A 72 10.98 -12.31 16.11
N PHE A 73 11.06 -13.43 16.82
CA PHE A 73 11.11 -13.43 18.28
C PHE A 73 11.92 -14.60 18.84
N SER A 74 12.52 -14.36 20.00
CA SER A 74 13.25 -15.34 20.80
C SER A 74 12.76 -15.34 22.24
N SER A 75 12.41 -16.52 22.76
CA SER A 75 11.96 -16.70 24.14
C SER A 75 13.14 -16.82 25.10
N ASN A 76 13.27 -15.87 26.03
CA ASN A 76 14.37 -15.82 26.99
C ASN A 76 14.02 -16.47 28.35
N GLY A 77 13.25 -17.56 28.33
CA GLY A 77 12.80 -18.25 29.54
C GLY A 77 11.93 -17.37 30.44
N ARG A 78 12.42 -17.04 31.65
CA ARG A 78 11.73 -16.18 32.63
C ARG A 78 11.88 -14.67 32.35
N LYS A 79 12.76 -14.29 31.43
CA LYS A 79 13.00 -12.87 31.07
C LYS A 79 12.03 -12.43 29.96
N ALA A 80 11.95 -11.11 29.74
CA ALA A 80 11.18 -10.53 28.65
C ALA A 80 11.57 -11.13 27.29
N THR A 81 10.58 -11.33 26.41
CA THR A 81 10.80 -11.91 25.08
C THR A 81 11.51 -10.88 24.20
N SER A 82 12.54 -11.31 23.46
CA SER A 82 13.21 -10.45 22.48
C SER A 82 12.46 -10.50 21.15
N TYR A 83 12.28 -9.34 20.54
CA TYR A 83 11.60 -9.17 19.27
C TYR A 83 12.48 -8.41 18.28
N ARG A 84 12.27 -8.70 17.01
CA ARG A 84 12.79 -7.96 15.87
C ARG A 84 11.64 -7.70 14.91
N VAL A 85 11.40 -6.44 14.54
CA VAL A 85 10.44 -6.12 13.47
C VAL A 85 11.17 -6.29 12.14
N CYS A 86 10.63 -7.11 11.25
CA CYS A 86 11.23 -7.30 9.93
C CYS A 86 10.97 -6.06 9.08
N VAL A 87 12.01 -5.54 8.41
CA VAL A 87 11.89 -4.38 7.53
C VAL A 87 11.10 -4.80 6.29
N LEU A 88 9.97 -4.14 6.04
CA LEU A 88 9.05 -4.48 4.93
C LEU A 88 9.26 -3.61 3.69
N TYR A 89 10.03 -2.54 3.84
CA TYR A 89 10.51 -1.73 2.73
C TYR A 89 11.91 -2.20 2.36
N THR A 90 12.18 -2.31 1.06
CA THR A 90 13.54 -2.46 0.56
C THR A 90 14.31 -1.20 0.93
N SER A 91 15.21 -1.31 1.91
CA SER A 91 16.39 -0.46 1.93
C SER A 91 17.35 -1.07 0.94
N ASP A 92 17.72 -0.33 -0.09
CA ASP A 92 18.58 -0.73 -1.22
C ASP A 92 20.03 -1.10 -0.81
N SER A 93 20.26 -1.52 0.44
CA SER A 93 21.58 -1.79 1.00
C SER A 93 21.64 -3.01 1.95
N ALA A 94 20.54 -3.76 2.15
CA ALA A 94 20.54 -4.88 3.10
C ALA A 94 20.02 -6.22 2.57
N GLN A 95 19.74 -6.33 1.27
CA GLN A 95 19.38 -7.61 0.63
C GLN A 95 20.60 -8.44 0.19
N GLY A 96 21.76 -8.22 0.81
CA GLY A 96 22.96 -9.05 0.64
C GLY A 96 23.31 -9.94 1.84
N SER A 97 22.75 -9.68 3.03
CA SER A 97 23.25 -10.28 4.28
C SER A 97 22.33 -11.31 4.95
N ILE A 98 21.05 -11.40 4.58
CA ILE A 98 20.10 -12.40 5.12
C ILE A 98 19.56 -13.34 4.03
N GLN A 99 20.39 -13.67 3.05
CA GLN A 99 20.21 -14.87 2.21
C GLN A 99 21.48 -15.72 2.14
N ARG A 100 22.60 -15.24 2.70
CA ARG A 100 23.89 -15.94 2.67
C ARG A 100 24.16 -16.83 3.88
N SER A 101 23.28 -16.85 4.90
CA SER A 101 23.46 -17.68 6.10
C SER A 101 22.67 -18.99 6.10
N VAL A 102 21.95 -19.34 5.03
CA VAL A 102 21.15 -20.58 4.94
C VAL A 102 21.63 -21.52 3.81
N GLN A 103 22.71 -21.15 3.09
CA GLN A 103 23.34 -22.03 2.10
C GLN A 103 24.75 -22.53 2.49
N ASP A 104 25.34 -22.04 3.59
CA ASP A 104 26.69 -22.48 4.03
C ASP A 104 26.67 -23.53 5.16
N SER A 105 25.51 -23.81 5.78
CA SER A 105 25.45 -24.73 6.93
C SER A 105 25.22 -26.22 6.57
N THR A 106 25.35 -26.60 5.29
CA THR A 106 25.11 -28.00 4.87
C THR A 106 26.33 -28.71 4.26
N GLN A 107 27.50 -28.07 4.13
CA GLN A 107 28.71 -28.77 3.66
C GLN A 107 30.01 -28.29 4.33
N ARG A 108 30.16 -28.49 5.65
CA ARG A 108 31.49 -28.75 6.26
C ARG A 108 31.37 -29.18 7.71
N SER A 109 30.96 -30.43 7.91
CA SER A 109 31.35 -31.17 9.12
C SER A 109 32.13 -32.39 8.68
N THR A 110 33.40 -32.18 8.34
CA THR A 110 34.47 -33.15 8.56
C THR A 110 35.82 -32.48 8.34
N GLN A 111 36.74 -32.80 9.26
CA GLN A 111 38.20 -32.66 9.17
C GLN A 111 38.87 -31.36 9.67
N THR A 112 39.31 -31.49 10.93
CA THR A 112 40.70 -31.29 11.42
C THR A 112 41.31 -29.89 11.43
N SER A 113 41.36 -29.33 12.65
CA SER A 113 42.52 -28.69 13.30
C SER A 113 43.85 -28.82 12.55
N VAL A 114 44.49 -27.69 12.18
CA VAL A 114 45.89 -27.33 12.51
C VAL A 114 46.06 -25.79 12.40
N GLN A 115 46.91 -25.25 13.26
CA GLN A 115 47.33 -23.87 13.50
C GLN A 115 47.94 -23.13 12.28
N GLY A 116 47.90 -21.79 12.36
CA GLY A 116 49.07 -20.96 12.05
C GLY A 116 48.96 -19.96 10.88
N SER A 117 49.13 -18.68 11.24
CA SER A 117 49.90 -17.66 10.51
C SER A 117 49.21 -16.75 9.49
N SER A 118 49.44 -15.46 9.73
CA SER A 118 49.32 -14.24 8.91
C SER A 118 49.36 -14.37 7.38
N ALA A 119 48.50 -13.61 6.69
CA ALA A 119 48.87 -12.89 5.45
C ALA A 119 47.74 -11.91 5.02
N LEU A 120 48.17 -10.71 4.63
CA LEU A 120 47.38 -9.61 4.07
C LEU A 120 46.95 -9.91 2.62
N ILE A 121 45.69 -9.68 2.22
CA ILE A 121 45.23 -9.45 0.82
C ILE A 121 43.94 -8.60 0.89
N LYS A 122 44.00 -7.27 0.65
CA LYS A 122 43.88 -6.51 -0.62
C LYS A 122 42.46 -6.48 -1.19
N GLN A 123 41.84 -5.29 -1.07
CA GLN A 123 40.55 -4.93 -1.68
C GLN A 123 40.70 -4.80 -3.21
N ASN A 124 39.65 -5.16 -3.96
CA ASN A 124 39.53 -4.90 -5.39
C ASN A 124 38.33 -3.95 -5.60
N GLU A 125 38.64 -2.72 -5.99
CA GLU A 125 37.69 -1.76 -6.56
C GLU A 125 37.40 -2.15 -8.01
N THR A 126 36.12 -2.24 -8.39
CA THR A 126 35.74 -2.50 -9.78
C THR A 126 35.26 -1.20 -10.44
N LYS A 127 36.20 -0.59 -11.15
CA LYS A 127 36.12 0.27 -12.34
C LYS A 127 34.74 0.85 -12.71
N GLN A 128 34.64 2.18 -12.60
CA GLN A 128 33.73 3.02 -13.37
C GLN A 128 34.33 3.21 -14.78
N ASN A 129 33.50 3.12 -15.80
CA ASN A 129 33.84 3.57 -17.16
C ASN A 129 33.35 5.00 -17.29
N GLU A 130 34.29 5.92 -17.43
CA GLU A 130 34.06 7.29 -17.89
C GLU A 130 33.84 7.28 -19.40
N THR A 131 32.87 8.06 -19.85
CA THR A 131 32.95 8.74 -21.13
C THR A 131 32.71 10.20 -20.84
N ASP A 132 33.77 10.97 -21.00
CA ASP A 132 33.78 12.43 -21.06
C ASP A 132 32.84 12.91 -22.17
N ASP A 133 32.09 13.97 -21.90
CA ASP A 133 31.80 14.99 -22.91
C ASP A 133 31.65 16.35 -22.21
N ASP A 134 32.49 17.27 -22.68
CA ASP A 134 32.65 18.63 -22.21
C ASP A 134 31.50 19.51 -22.76
N ASP A 135 30.53 19.86 -21.93
CA ASP A 135 29.67 21.03 -22.12
C ASP A 135 29.18 21.51 -20.75
N ALA A 136 29.09 22.83 -20.55
CA ALA A 136 28.61 23.43 -19.31
C ALA A 136 27.08 23.28 -19.13
N GLY A 137 26.54 22.14 -19.53
CA GLY A 137 25.13 21.75 -19.50
C GLY A 137 24.79 20.83 -18.32
N ILE A 138 23.50 20.54 -18.16
CA ILE A 138 23.01 19.69 -17.08
C ILE A 138 23.55 18.28 -17.31
N THR A 139 24.33 17.74 -16.37
CA THR A 139 24.93 16.40 -16.51
C THR A 139 23.92 15.31 -16.15
N ARG A 140 24.19 14.06 -16.58
CA ARG A 140 23.40 12.87 -16.19
C ARG A 140 23.22 12.77 -14.67
N ALA A 141 24.27 13.12 -13.92
CA ALA A 141 24.26 13.14 -12.46
C ALA A 141 23.24 14.13 -11.90
N ASN A 142 23.17 15.34 -12.44
CA ASN A 142 22.22 16.37 -12.00
C ASN A 142 20.76 15.91 -12.14
N VAL A 143 20.44 15.21 -13.23
CA VAL A 143 19.09 14.66 -13.46
C VAL A 143 18.73 13.61 -12.41
N ILE A 144 19.68 12.72 -12.09
CA ILE A 144 19.52 11.69 -11.07
C ILE A 144 19.39 12.31 -9.67
N ASP A 145 20.18 13.34 -9.38
CA ASP A 145 20.13 14.05 -8.09
C ASP A 145 18.78 14.73 -7.89
N LYS A 146 18.25 15.41 -8.92
CA LYS A 146 16.94 16.06 -8.86
C LYS A 146 15.79 15.06 -8.75
N TRP A 147 15.88 13.93 -9.44
CA TRP A 147 14.95 12.82 -9.22
C TRP A 147 15.01 12.37 -7.76
N THR A 148 16.22 12.18 -7.23
CA THR A 148 16.46 11.71 -5.86
C THR A 148 15.93 12.69 -4.82
N GLU A 149 16.05 14.00 -5.06
CA GLU A 149 15.50 15.05 -4.22
C GLU A 149 13.96 15.01 -4.18
N LEU A 150 13.31 14.86 -5.33
CA LEU A 150 11.84 14.90 -5.42
C LEU A 150 11.16 13.60 -4.94
N TRP A 151 11.74 12.44 -5.27
CA TRP A 151 11.06 11.15 -5.08
C TRP A 151 11.87 10.12 -4.28
N GLY A 152 13.09 10.46 -3.86
CA GLY A 152 14.04 9.53 -3.27
C GLY A 152 14.81 8.75 -4.33
N PHE A 153 15.76 7.92 -3.87
CA PHE A 153 16.65 7.19 -4.77
C PHE A 153 15.87 6.40 -5.84
N PRO A 154 16.23 6.53 -7.14
CA PRO A 154 15.60 5.76 -8.19
C PRO A 154 15.69 4.26 -7.89
N ASN A 155 14.55 3.58 -7.82
CA ASN A 155 14.49 2.12 -7.65
C ASN A 155 15.20 1.40 -8.82
N ALA A 156 15.57 0.13 -8.65
CA ALA A 156 16.20 -0.72 -9.67
C ALA A 156 15.44 -0.82 -11.01
N ILE A 157 14.16 -0.44 -11.06
CA ILE A 157 13.35 -0.33 -12.28
C ILE A 157 13.37 1.10 -12.84
N ALA A 158 13.43 2.11 -11.97
CA ALA A 158 13.47 3.51 -12.36
C ALA A 158 14.80 3.86 -13.03
N MET A 159 15.90 3.41 -12.42
CA MET A 159 17.25 3.71 -12.88
C MET A 159 17.54 3.30 -14.32
N PRO A 160 17.21 2.06 -14.79
CA PRO A 160 17.41 1.69 -16.19
C PRO A 160 16.54 2.51 -17.15
N GLU A 161 15.28 2.83 -16.79
CA GLU A 161 14.43 3.69 -17.64
C GLU A 161 14.95 5.12 -17.72
N ILE A 162 15.38 5.69 -16.59
CA ILE A 162 16.00 7.02 -16.55
C ILE A 162 17.28 7.02 -17.39
N ASN A 163 18.08 5.96 -17.29
CA ASN A 163 19.28 5.83 -18.08
C ASN A 163 18.97 5.75 -19.58
N GLU A 164 17.96 4.98 -19.97
CA GLU A 164 17.50 4.88 -21.37
C GLU A 164 17.01 6.22 -21.90
N TRP A 165 16.27 7.00 -21.10
CA TRP A 165 15.85 8.35 -21.49
C TRP A 165 17.03 9.30 -21.67
N LEU A 166 18.04 9.20 -20.81
CA LEU A 166 19.25 10.01 -20.89
C LEU A 166 20.20 9.57 -22.02
N ASP A 167 20.02 8.37 -22.56
CA ASP A 167 20.72 7.91 -23.77
C ASP A 167 19.99 8.35 -25.05
N ALA A 168 18.66 8.52 -24.98
CA ALA A 168 17.82 8.89 -26.13
C ALA A 168 17.56 10.40 -26.27
N LEU A 169 17.64 11.17 -25.18
CA LEU A 169 17.35 12.61 -25.14
C LEU A 169 18.44 13.34 -24.35
N PRO A 170 18.72 14.62 -24.68
CA PRO A 170 19.66 15.41 -23.91
C PRO A 170 19.17 15.57 -22.46
N ALA A 171 20.11 15.55 -21.52
CA ALA A 171 19.83 15.61 -20.09
C ALA A 171 19.00 16.83 -19.68
N ASP A 172 19.18 17.98 -20.36
CA ASP A 172 18.39 19.19 -20.16
C ASP A 172 16.87 18.98 -20.38
N VAL A 173 16.50 18.17 -21.38
CA VAL A 173 15.08 17.88 -21.70
C VAL A 173 14.47 16.98 -20.63
N VAL A 174 15.24 15.99 -20.16
CA VAL A 174 14.79 15.07 -19.10
C VAL A 174 14.69 15.81 -17.76
N ASP A 175 15.62 16.70 -17.44
CA ASP A 175 15.56 17.58 -16.26
C ASP A 175 14.29 18.44 -16.26
N PHE A 176 13.96 19.01 -17.43
CA PHE A 176 12.75 19.81 -17.58
C PHE A 176 11.47 18.98 -17.35
N ALA A 177 11.42 17.74 -17.84
CA ALA A 177 10.31 16.82 -17.57
C ALA A 177 10.15 16.53 -16.07
N ILE A 178 11.26 16.31 -15.35
CA ILE A 178 11.27 16.11 -13.89
C ILE A 178 10.74 17.34 -13.17
N THR A 179 11.14 18.53 -13.61
CA THR A 179 10.67 19.82 -13.07
C THR A 179 9.15 19.94 -13.18
N ILE A 180 8.60 19.69 -14.37
CA ILE A 180 7.16 19.71 -14.62
C ILE A 180 6.43 18.70 -13.73
N ALA A 181 6.95 17.49 -13.61
CA ALA A 181 6.36 16.46 -12.75
C ALA A 181 6.37 16.87 -11.26
N GLY A 182 7.40 17.58 -10.80
CA GLY A 182 7.47 18.19 -9.47
C GLY A 182 6.41 19.28 -9.27
N GLU A 183 6.23 20.17 -10.24
CA GLU A 183 5.19 21.21 -10.22
C GLU A 183 3.77 20.62 -10.14
N HIS A 184 3.52 19.53 -10.88
CA HIS A 184 2.25 18.79 -10.84
C HIS A 184 2.08 17.92 -9.58
N GLN A 185 3.00 17.98 -8.61
CA GLN A 185 2.95 17.23 -7.34
C GLN A 185 2.79 15.72 -7.56
N VAL A 186 3.48 15.19 -8.58
CA VAL A 186 3.45 13.76 -8.87
C VAL A 186 4.09 13.00 -7.70
N LYS A 187 3.39 11.99 -7.20
CA LYS A 187 3.89 11.12 -6.11
C LYS A 187 4.98 10.19 -6.64
N ALA A 188 5.93 9.81 -5.80
CA ALA A 188 7.03 8.90 -6.16
C ALA A 188 6.55 7.60 -6.86
N ALA A 189 5.45 6.99 -6.41
CA ALA A 189 4.88 5.78 -7.04
C ALA A 189 4.35 6.00 -8.48
N GLY A 190 4.02 7.24 -8.85
CA GLY A 190 3.53 7.61 -10.18
C GLY A 190 4.55 8.37 -11.03
N SER A 191 5.72 8.70 -10.48
CA SER A 191 6.77 9.49 -11.14
C SER A 191 7.20 8.85 -12.47
N LEU A 192 7.56 7.56 -12.45
CA LEU A 192 7.95 6.81 -13.65
C LEU A 192 6.86 6.76 -14.71
N LYS A 193 5.63 6.47 -14.30
CA LYS A 193 4.50 6.39 -15.23
C LYS A 193 4.25 7.75 -15.90
N TYR A 194 4.33 8.82 -15.12
CA TYR A 194 4.14 10.18 -15.62
C TYR A 194 5.27 10.55 -16.59
N MET A 195 6.51 10.35 -16.18
CA MET A 195 7.70 10.63 -16.98
C MET A 195 7.70 9.86 -18.30
N ARG A 196 7.34 8.58 -18.26
CA ARG A 196 7.15 7.76 -19.46
C ARG A 196 6.12 8.36 -20.40
N ALA A 197 4.96 8.78 -19.89
CA ALA A 197 3.91 9.38 -20.72
C ALA A 197 4.35 10.71 -21.36
N VAL A 198 5.10 11.53 -20.63
CA VAL A 198 5.66 12.79 -21.13
C VAL A 198 6.71 12.53 -22.21
N ILE A 199 7.69 11.67 -21.91
CA ILE A 199 8.81 11.36 -22.80
C ILE A 199 8.35 10.63 -24.06
N GLU A 200 7.48 9.61 -23.95
CA GLU A 200 6.88 8.97 -25.12
C GLU A 200 6.06 9.97 -25.96
N GLY A 201 5.38 10.92 -25.29
CA GLY A 201 4.63 11.98 -25.95
C GLY A 201 5.53 12.93 -26.74
N TRP A 202 6.72 13.23 -26.24
CA TRP A 202 7.73 14.05 -26.90
C TRP A 202 8.44 13.30 -28.03
N GLN A 203 8.81 12.03 -27.81
CA GLN A 203 9.38 11.16 -28.84
C GLN A 203 8.44 10.98 -30.03
N LYS A 204 7.13 10.77 -29.80
CA LYS A 204 6.12 10.70 -30.88
C LYS A 204 5.98 11.98 -31.71
N ARG A 205 6.46 13.11 -31.20
CA ARG A 205 6.39 14.43 -31.85
C ARG A 205 7.76 14.89 -32.36
N ASP A 206 8.78 14.01 -32.31
CA ASP A 206 10.18 14.32 -32.65
C ASP A 206 10.72 15.56 -31.89
N ILE A 207 10.30 15.72 -30.63
CA ILE A 207 10.75 16.82 -29.77
C ILE A 207 12.03 16.38 -29.03
N SER A 208 13.17 16.87 -29.48
CA SER A 208 14.49 16.55 -28.91
C SER A 208 15.21 17.75 -28.28
N THR A 209 14.62 18.95 -28.36
CA THR A 209 15.24 20.21 -27.87
C THR A 209 14.45 20.80 -26.68
N LEU A 210 15.15 21.42 -25.72
CA LEU A 210 14.55 22.03 -24.52
C LEU A 210 13.46 23.06 -24.83
N ASP A 211 13.66 23.91 -25.84
CA ASP A 211 12.69 24.93 -26.23
C ASP A 211 11.39 24.32 -26.79
N GLN A 212 11.50 23.23 -27.54
CA GLN A 212 10.36 22.48 -28.05
C GLN A 212 9.61 21.75 -26.93
N ALA A 213 10.33 21.20 -25.94
CA ALA A 213 9.74 20.54 -24.77
C ALA A 213 8.91 21.53 -23.93
N LYS A 214 9.41 22.75 -23.71
CA LYS A 214 8.69 23.85 -23.04
C LYS A 214 7.39 24.18 -23.74
N LYS A 215 7.44 24.43 -25.05
CA LYS A 215 6.26 24.76 -25.85
C LYS A 215 5.22 23.63 -25.83
N ALA A 216 5.67 22.38 -25.89
CA ALA A 216 4.77 21.22 -25.85
C ALA A 216 4.11 21.02 -24.48
N ALA A 217 4.80 21.32 -23.39
CA ALA A 217 4.25 21.27 -22.02
C ALA A 217 3.16 22.35 -21.83
N GLU A 218 3.43 23.58 -22.27
CA GLU A 218 2.44 24.68 -22.22
C GLU A 218 1.20 24.37 -23.05
N ASP A 219 1.38 23.85 -24.27
CA ASP A 219 0.27 23.46 -25.13
C ASP A 219 -0.57 22.32 -24.51
N HIS A 220 0.07 21.39 -23.80
CA HIS A 220 -0.61 20.31 -23.09
C HIS A 220 -1.43 20.85 -21.90
N ASP A 221 -0.85 21.72 -21.08
CA ASP A 221 -1.57 22.36 -19.97
C ASP A 221 -2.76 23.21 -20.46
N ARG A 222 -2.57 23.97 -21.54
CA ARG A 222 -3.64 24.73 -22.19
C ARG A 222 -4.79 23.83 -22.67
N ARG A 223 -4.47 22.68 -23.29
CA ARG A 223 -5.48 21.69 -23.70
C ARG A 223 -6.22 21.11 -22.50
N MET A 224 -5.50 20.69 -21.46
CA MET A 224 -6.11 20.10 -20.25
C MET A 224 -7.04 21.08 -19.54
N LYS A 225 -6.67 22.36 -19.43
CA LYS A 225 -7.54 23.42 -18.88
C LYS A 225 -8.80 23.62 -19.72
N SER A 226 -8.69 23.59 -21.05
CA SER A 226 -9.84 23.74 -21.94
C SER A 226 -10.81 22.55 -21.87
N GLU A 227 -10.31 21.32 -21.80
CA GLU A 227 -11.14 20.10 -21.72
C GLU A 227 -11.88 19.98 -20.37
N HIS A 228 -11.24 20.38 -19.26
CA HIS A 228 -11.85 20.32 -17.94
C HIS A 228 -13.02 21.32 -17.80
N SER A 229 -12.97 22.44 -18.52
CA SER A 229 -14.04 23.45 -18.51
C SER A 229 -15.29 23.04 -19.31
N GLY A 230 -15.16 22.09 -20.25
CA GLY A 230 -16.22 21.74 -21.20
C GLY A 230 -17.14 20.60 -20.79
N ARG A 231 -16.76 19.78 -19.80
CA ARG A 231 -17.48 18.52 -19.49
C ARG A 231 -18.28 18.63 -18.18
N LYS A 232 -19.44 19.29 -18.22
CA LYS A 232 -20.44 19.14 -17.14
C LYS A 232 -21.01 17.72 -17.19
N PRO A 233 -20.94 16.92 -16.11
CA PRO A 233 -21.63 15.63 -16.06
C PRO A 233 -23.13 15.88 -16.23
N THR A 234 -23.74 15.32 -17.27
CA THR A 234 -25.20 15.27 -17.36
C THR A 234 -25.68 14.29 -16.30
N PRO A 235 -26.50 14.71 -15.31
CA PRO A 235 -27.03 13.78 -14.33
C PRO A 235 -27.85 12.72 -15.05
N ALA A 236 -27.51 11.44 -14.82
CA ALA A 236 -28.31 10.33 -15.33
C ALA A 236 -29.71 10.45 -14.73
N LYS A 237 -30.72 10.64 -15.58
CA LYS A 237 -32.13 10.59 -15.15
C LYS A 237 -32.49 9.11 -15.00
N GLU A 238 -32.48 8.60 -13.78
CA GLU A 238 -33.00 7.28 -13.49
C GLU A 238 -34.51 7.27 -13.79
N THR A 239 -34.92 6.54 -14.83
CA THR A 239 -36.33 6.30 -15.11
C THR A 239 -36.80 5.10 -14.29
N LEU A 240 -37.95 5.23 -13.63
CA LEU A 240 -38.51 4.15 -12.83
C LEU A 240 -38.71 2.86 -13.68
N PRO A 241 -38.33 1.69 -13.17
CA PRO A 241 -38.56 0.40 -13.83
C PRO A 241 -40.04 0.19 -14.18
N THR A 242 -40.32 -0.59 -15.23
CA THR A 242 -41.69 -0.84 -15.73
C THR A 242 -42.65 -1.35 -14.67
N TRP A 243 -42.18 -2.24 -13.77
CA TRP A 243 -43.00 -2.76 -12.67
C TRP A 243 -43.38 -1.69 -11.62
N ALA A 244 -42.60 -0.60 -11.51
CA ALA A 244 -42.85 0.49 -10.56
C ALA A 244 -43.83 1.54 -11.12
N GLN A 245 -44.10 1.54 -12.43
CA GLN A 245 -45.07 2.45 -13.06
C GLN A 245 -46.53 2.00 -12.84
N ASP A 246 -46.75 0.69 -12.69
CA ASP A 246 -48.08 0.09 -12.44
C ASP A 246 -48.46 0.05 -10.96
N THR A 247 -47.60 0.56 -10.07
CA THR A 247 -47.96 0.65 -8.65
C THR A 247 -48.84 1.89 -8.46
N PRO A 248 -50.09 1.77 -7.99
CA PRO A 248 -50.91 2.94 -7.70
C PRO A 248 -50.18 3.80 -6.66
N GLU A 249 -49.75 5.00 -7.06
CA GLU A 249 -48.87 5.91 -6.30
C GLU A 249 -49.46 6.44 -4.97
N LYS A 250 -50.68 6.02 -4.60
CA LYS A 250 -51.33 6.44 -3.36
C LYS A 250 -52.03 5.25 -2.71
N PRO A 251 -51.77 4.93 -1.42
CA PRO A 251 -52.73 4.14 -0.66
C PRO A 251 -54.08 4.86 -0.74
N VAL A 252 -55.14 4.11 -1.02
CA VAL A 252 -56.52 4.61 -1.07
C VAL A 252 -56.74 5.45 0.19
N SER A 253 -56.98 6.74 0.00
CA SER A 253 -57.25 7.72 1.05
C SER A 253 -58.21 7.15 2.10
N ASP A 254 -57.94 7.44 3.38
CA ASP A 254 -58.73 7.08 4.56
C ASP A 254 -60.24 7.43 4.42
N GLY A 255 -60.96 6.67 3.62
CA GLY A 255 -62.41 6.63 3.64
C GLY A 255 -62.82 5.83 4.86
N LYS A 256 -63.30 6.51 5.91
CA LYS A 256 -63.96 5.86 7.05
C LYS A 256 -64.93 4.79 6.52
N LEU A 257 -64.72 3.53 6.90
CA LEU A 257 -65.63 2.44 6.56
C LEU A 257 -67.05 2.82 6.99
N SER A 258 -68.03 2.62 6.10
CA SER A 258 -69.45 2.80 6.44
C SER A 258 -69.82 1.95 7.66
N PRO A 259 -70.74 2.39 8.54
CA PRO A 259 -71.16 1.63 9.71
C PRO A 259 -71.58 0.18 9.39
N GLU A 260 -72.17 -0.04 8.21
CA GLU A 260 -72.51 -1.39 7.73
C GLU A 260 -71.28 -2.26 7.44
N GLN A 261 -70.22 -1.68 6.88
CA GLN A 261 -68.98 -2.38 6.57
C GLN A 261 -68.20 -2.72 7.86
N GLN A 262 -68.24 -1.85 8.86
CA GLN A 262 -67.68 -2.15 10.20
C GLN A 262 -68.44 -3.28 10.89
N ALA A 263 -69.78 -3.24 10.89
CA ALA A 263 -70.59 -4.31 11.48
C ALA A 263 -70.36 -5.66 10.77
N ALA A 264 -70.23 -5.65 9.44
CA ALA A 264 -69.90 -6.86 8.67
C ALA A 264 -68.50 -7.40 9.00
N LEU A 265 -67.52 -6.51 9.19
CA LEU A 265 -66.16 -6.89 9.57
C LEU A 265 -66.13 -7.50 10.98
N ASP A 266 -66.82 -6.89 11.94
CA ASP A 266 -66.93 -7.39 13.32
C ASP A 266 -67.66 -8.73 13.40
N ALA A 267 -68.75 -8.90 12.63
CA ALA A 267 -69.43 -10.18 12.52
C ALA A 267 -68.50 -11.27 11.96
N ARG A 268 -67.66 -10.92 10.97
CA ARG A 268 -66.69 -11.84 10.36
C ARG A 268 -65.55 -12.18 11.33
N ILE A 269 -65.07 -11.22 12.12
CA ILE A 269 -64.07 -11.45 13.18
C ILE A 269 -64.66 -12.32 14.29
N LYS A 270 -65.90 -12.06 14.72
CA LYS A 270 -66.61 -12.87 15.73
C LYS A 270 -66.80 -14.31 15.26
N LYS A 271 -67.17 -14.51 13.99
CA LYS A 271 -67.28 -15.83 13.37
C LYS A 271 -65.92 -16.54 13.32
N PHE A 272 -64.83 -15.83 13.03
CA PHE A 272 -63.48 -16.39 13.04
C PHE A 272 -63.00 -16.77 14.45
N LYS A 273 -63.25 -15.92 15.46
CA LYS A 273 -62.91 -16.21 16.86
C LYS A 273 -63.71 -17.38 17.42
N ALA A 274 -65.00 -17.48 17.10
CA ALA A 274 -65.83 -18.63 17.51
C ALA A 274 -65.44 -19.95 16.82
N ARG A 275 -64.80 -19.89 15.65
CA ARG A 275 -64.33 -21.08 14.90
C ARG A 275 -62.94 -21.56 15.31
N ARG A 276 -62.26 -20.84 16.20
CA ARG A 276 -60.96 -21.21 16.74
C ARG A 276 -61.19 -21.89 18.10
N PRO A 277 -61.22 -23.23 18.20
CA PRO A 277 -61.27 -23.89 19.49
C PRO A 277 -60.00 -23.52 20.28
N GLU A 278 -60.17 -23.00 21.50
CA GLU A 278 -59.08 -22.93 22.47
C GLU A 278 -58.66 -24.36 22.82
N LYS A 279 -57.70 -24.87 22.07
CA LYS A 279 -56.88 -26.02 22.45
C LYS A 279 -55.48 -25.52 22.70
N GLU A 280 -55.22 -25.20 23.97
CA GLU A 280 -53.97 -25.49 24.65
C GLU A 280 -54.30 -25.59 26.14
N GLY A 281 -54.57 -26.82 26.58
CA GLY A 281 -54.48 -27.18 27.99
C GLY A 281 -53.07 -27.64 28.30
N ALA A 282 -52.63 -27.39 29.55
CA ALA A 282 -52.18 -28.41 30.49
C ALA A 282 -51.49 -27.73 31.68
N GLU A 283 -52.27 -27.47 32.73
CA GLU A 283 -51.80 -27.41 34.11
C GLU A 283 -51.44 -28.83 34.60
N ALA A 284 -50.53 -28.83 35.58
CA ALA A 284 -50.25 -29.83 36.61
C ALA A 284 -49.44 -31.08 36.24
#